data_AF-A0A2S5LE57-F1
#
_entry.id   AF-A0A2S5LE57-F1
#
_cell.length_a   1.000
_cell.length_b   1.000
_cell.length_c   1.000
_cell.angle_alpha   90.00
_cell.angle_beta   90.00
_cell.angle_gamma   90.00
#
_symmetry.space_group_name_H-M   'P 1'
#
loop_
_entity.id
_entity.type
_entity.pdbx_description
1 polymer ?
#
loop_
_entity_poly.entity_id
_entity_poly.type
_entity_poly.pdbx_seq_one_letter_code
_entity_poly.pdbx_strand_id
1 'polypeptide(L)'
;YLKQKLQLEFLAVTRGEEGISLIDEKTHHLPAIAKQVFDVSGAGDTVIATLAAGLMHNLSVLQSLQLANIAAAVVVGKVGTVPISQADLLEALASQQGSEQANKVCDLDALSLKVNAWKSANQKIVFTNGCFDLLHAGHVTYLEAAKKRGDKLILGLNTDRSVSAIKGPTRPVVHENDRARVLAALESVDAVILFDEDTPLNLINAIQPNVIAKGSDYTAEQVVGGKEVQSWGGEIALIDLVEGRSTSNIIKKMNS
;
A
#
# COMPACT_ATOMS: atom_id res chain seq x y z
N TYR A 1 27.42 30.46 12.63
CA TYR A 1 27.73 31.91 12.52
C TYR A 1 26.48 32.76 12.27
N LEU A 2 25.73 32.56 11.16
CA LEU A 2 24.53 33.38 10.85
C LEU A 2 23.41 33.31 11.90
N LYS A 3 23.01 32.09 12.35
CA LYS A 3 21.99 31.91 13.42
C LYS A 3 22.30 32.74 14.68
N GLN A 4 23.54 32.63 15.16
CA GLN A 4 24.02 33.34 16.35
C GLN A 4 24.10 34.86 16.12
N LYS A 5 24.63 35.30 14.97
CA LYS A 5 24.76 36.72 14.64
C LYS A 5 23.41 37.43 14.55
N LEU A 6 22.38 36.73 14.06
CA LEU A 6 21.03 37.26 13.87
C LEU A 6 20.07 36.91 15.02
N GLN A 7 20.55 36.24 16.08
CA GLN A 7 19.75 35.83 17.24
C GLN A 7 18.48 35.03 16.86
N LEU A 8 18.60 34.13 15.88
CA LEU A 8 17.48 33.31 15.41
C LEU A 8 17.30 32.07 16.30
N GLU A 9 16.05 31.66 16.52
CA GLU A 9 15.71 30.42 17.21
C GLU A 9 16.20 29.19 16.43
N PHE A 10 16.00 29.20 15.11
CA PHE A 10 16.52 28.20 14.18
C PHE A 10 16.82 28.84 12.82
N LEU A 11 17.60 28.15 11.99
CA LEU A 11 17.86 28.52 10.61
C LEU A 11 17.63 27.29 9.71
N ALA A 12 16.66 27.39 8.80
CA ALA A 12 16.44 26.39 7.76
C ALA A 12 17.08 26.85 6.45
N VAL A 13 17.81 25.96 5.78
CA VAL A 13 18.49 26.23 4.50
C VAL A 13 18.10 25.16 3.50
N THR A 14 17.40 25.55 2.43
CA THR A 14 17.16 24.69 1.27
C THR A 14 18.44 24.56 0.45
N ARG A 15 18.86 23.33 0.17
CA ARG A 15 20.12 22.99 -0.51
C ARG A 15 19.90 22.28 -1.86
N GLY A 16 18.77 22.56 -2.52
CA GLY A 16 18.44 21.93 -3.80
C GLY A 16 18.41 20.40 -3.70
N GLU A 17 19.24 19.74 -4.50
CA GLU A 17 19.36 18.27 -4.54
C GLU A 17 19.84 17.63 -3.22
N GLU A 18 20.48 18.41 -2.34
CA GLU A 18 20.91 17.92 -1.03
C GLU A 18 19.81 18.00 0.04
N GLY A 19 18.64 18.56 -0.30
CA GLY A 19 17.46 18.65 0.58
C GLY A 19 17.46 19.90 1.46
N ILE A 20 17.22 19.76 2.76
CA ILE A 20 17.10 20.86 3.72
C ILE A 20 18.01 20.63 4.93
N SER A 21 18.78 21.66 5.30
CA SER A 21 19.51 21.69 6.56
C SER A 21 18.76 22.54 7.58
N LEU A 22 18.43 21.97 8.73
CA LEU A 22 17.95 22.69 9.91
C LEU A 22 19.12 22.89 10.87
N ILE A 23 19.33 24.13 11.31
CA ILE A 23 20.35 24.50 12.29
C ILE A 23 19.62 25.09 13.51
N ASP A 24 19.49 24.30 14.56
CA ASP A 24 18.97 24.71 15.86
C ASP A 24 20.05 24.55 16.95
N GLU A 25 19.81 23.83 18.04
CA GLU A 25 20.84 23.39 19.00
C GLU A 25 21.80 22.36 18.36
N LYS A 26 21.31 21.63 17.36
CA LYS A 26 22.06 20.68 16.54
C LYS A 26 21.82 20.97 15.07
N THR A 27 22.64 20.38 14.21
CA THR A 27 22.41 20.41 12.77
C THR A 27 21.71 19.13 12.36
N HIS A 28 20.55 19.27 11.71
CA HIS A 28 19.78 18.18 11.13
C HIS A 28 19.80 18.31 9.61
N HIS A 29 20.06 17.20 8.92
CA HIS A 29 20.02 17.14 7.46
C HIS A 29 18.85 16.27 7.03
N LEU A 30 17.92 16.88 6.29
CA LEU A 30 16.80 16.22 5.65
C LEU A 30 17.16 16.03 4.18
N PRO A 31 17.49 14.80 3.73
CA PRO A 31 17.87 14.57 2.33
C PRO A 31 16.70 14.85 1.38
N ALA A 32 16.98 15.23 0.14
CA ALA A 32 15.94 15.43 -0.87
C ALA A 32 15.18 14.12 -1.14
N ILE A 33 13.87 14.23 -1.34
CA ILE A 33 12.95 13.09 -1.49
C ILE A 33 12.55 12.85 -2.95
N ALA A 34 12.79 13.82 -3.83
CA ALA A 34 12.28 13.78 -5.20
C ALA A 34 12.85 12.59 -6.00
N LYS A 35 11.97 11.70 -6.48
CA LYS A 35 12.34 10.59 -7.39
C LYS A 35 12.58 11.08 -8.83
N GLN A 36 11.88 12.13 -9.25
CA GLN A 36 11.99 12.77 -10.57
C GLN A 36 11.82 14.29 -10.41
N VAL A 37 12.69 15.07 -11.06
CA VAL A 37 12.68 16.54 -11.00
C VAL A 37 12.43 17.07 -12.41
N PHE A 38 11.35 17.81 -12.59
CA PHE A 38 10.98 18.43 -13.88
C PHE A 38 11.24 19.94 -13.85
N ASP A 39 10.89 20.62 -12.76
CA ASP A 39 11.05 22.06 -12.60
C ASP A 39 11.30 22.39 -11.11
N VAL A 40 12.32 23.18 -10.79
CA VAL A 40 12.63 23.56 -9.40
C VAL A 40 11.91 24.85 -8.95
N SER A 41 11.17 25.48 -9.87
CA SER A 41 10.46 26.72 -9.64
C SER A 41 9.36 26.56 -8.58
N GLY A 42 9.35 27.43 -7.56
CA GLY A 42 8.34 27.40 -6.49
C GLY A 42 8.59 26.38 -5.37
N ALA A 43 9.68 25.60 -5.42
CA ALA A 43 10.04 24.68 -4.35
C ALA A 43 10.29 25.41 -3.02
N GLY A 44 11.02 26.53 -3.06
CA GLY A 44 11.29 27.36 -1.88
C GLY A 44 10.01 27.93 -1.26
N ASP A 45 9.11 28.45 -2.08
CA ASP A 45 7.82 28.99 -1.62
C ASP A 45 6.97 27.90 -0.96
N THR A 46 6.97 26.70 -1.54
CA THR A 46 6.30 25.52 -0.99
C THR A 46 6.89 25.14 0.38
N VAL A 47 8.21 25.16 0.52
CA VAL A 47 8.87 24.89 1.80
C VAL A 47 8.43 25.89 2.87
N ILE A 48 8.44 27.18 2.55
CA ILE A 48 8.07 28.24 3.48
C ILE A 48 6.59 28.13 3.87
N ALA A 49 5.69 27.94 2.90
CA ALA A 49 4.26 27.83 3.14
C ALA A 49 3.93 26.60 4.03
N THR A 50 4.55 25.46 3.74
CA THR A 50 4.33 24.22 4.49
C THR A 50 4.92 24.27 5.89
N LEU A 51 6.11 24.88 6.04
CA LEU A 51 6.72 25.15 7.34
C LEU A 51 5.80 26.03 8.20
N ALA A 52 5.30 27.14 7.65
CA ALA A 52 4.39 28.04 8.35
C ALA A 52 3.10 27.33 8.77
N ALA A 53 2.51 26.53 7.88
CA ALA A 53 1.32 25.74 8.19
C ALA A 53 1.57 24.76 9.34
N GLY A 54 2.69 24.03 9.32
CA GLY A 54 3.05 23.10 10.40
C GLY A 54 3.22 23.79 11.75
N LEU A 55 3.93 24.91 11.78
CA LEU A 55 4.16 25.69 13.00
C LEU A 55 2.86 26.26 13.57
N MET A 56 1.94 26.76 12.73
CA MET A 56 0.62 27.24 13.16
C MET A 56 -0.22 26.13 13.82
N HIS A 57 0.04 24.87 13.48
CA HIS A 57 -0.64 23.70 14.05
C HIS A 57 0.18 23.00 15.15
N ASN A 58 1.14 23.68 15.77
CA ASN A 58 1.97 23.18 16.87
C ASN A 58 2.83 21.95 16.53
N LEU A 59 3.16 21.73 15.25
CA LEU A 59 4.22 20.78 14.90
C LEU A 59 5.58 21.36 15.31
N SER A 60 6.51 20.49 15.70
CA SER A 60 7.91 20.90 15.88
C SER A 60 8.50 21.45 14.57
N VAL A 61 9.53 22.29 14.69
CA VAL A 61 10.28 22.81 13.53
C VAL A 61 10.76 21.66 12.63
N LEU A 62 11.30 20.60 13.23
CA LEU A 62 11.78 19.43 12.51
C LEU A 62 10.66 18.72 11.76
N GLN A 63 9.51 18.45 12.40
CA GLN A 63 8.35 17.81 11.75
C GLN A 63 7.79 18.69 10.62
N SER A 64 7.72 20.00 10.84
CA SER A 64 7.25 20.95 9.84
C SER A 64 8.17 20.97 8.62
N LEU A 65 9.49 20.90 8.82
CA LEU A 65 10.46 20.81 7.74
C LEU A 65 10.46 19.45 7.04
N GLN A 66 10.20 18.36 7.75
CA GLN A 66 9.99 17.04 7.12
C GLN A 66 8.79 17.08 6.18
N LEU A 67 7.67 17.66 6.61
CA LEU A 67 6.49 17.86 5.77
C LEU A 67 6.79 18.76 4.57
N ALA A 68 7.51 19.87 4.80
CA ALA A 68 7.92 20.79 3.77
C ALA A 68 8.83 20.15 2.71
N ASN A 69 9.74 19.26 3.12
CA ASN A 69 10.63 18.53 2.23
C ASN A 69 9.85 17.57 1.31
N ILE A 70 8.80 16.91 1.85
CA ILE A 70 7.88 16.07 1.06
C ILE A 70 7.09 16.94 0.09
N ALA A 71 6.53 18.05 0.56
CA ALA A 71 5.75 18.95 -0.28
C ALA A 71 6.58 19.51 -1.44
N ALA A 72 7.81 19.94 -1.18
CA ALA A 72 8.74 20.41 -2.19
C ALA A 72 9.05 19.30 -3.22
N ALA A 73 9.25 18.06 -2.78
CA ALA A 73 9.51 16.93 -3.67
C ALA A 73 8.35 16.68 -4.66
N VAL A 74 7.10 16.90 -4.23
CA VAL A 74 5.93 16.79 -5.12
C VAL A 74 5.89 17.94 -6.12
N VAL A 75 6.12 19.17 -5.66
CA VAL A 75 6.05 20.37 -6.52
C VAL A 75 7.12 20.34 -7.59
N VAL A 76 8.34 19.91 -7.25
CA VAL A 76 9.42 19.81 -8.27
C VAL A 76 9.19 18.72 -9.31
N GLY A 77 8.26 17.81 -9.03
CA GLY A 77 7.76 16.81 -9.98
C GLY A 77 6.71 17.36 -10.96
N LYS A 78 6.28 18.61 -10.82
CA LYS A 78 5.29 19.27 -11.69
C LYS A 78 6.00 20.34 -12.54
N VAL A 79 5.38 20.72 -13.67
CA VAL A 79 5.92 21.79 -14.55
C VAL A 79 5.32 23.14 -14.13
N GLY A 80 6.18 24.13 -13.87
CA GLY A 80 5.78 25.47 -13.45
C GLY A 80 5.49 25.61 -11.95
N THR A 81 5.12 26.81 -11.52
CA THR A 81 4.79 27.13 -10.12
C THR A 81 3.36 26.72 -9.78
N VAL A 82 3.17 25.43 -9.51
CA VAL A 82 1.86 24.85 -9.16
C VAL A 82 1.72 24.73 -7.63
N PRO A 83 0.57 25.11 -7.04
CA PRO A 83 0.33 24.90 -5.61
C PRO A 83 0.22 23.40 -5.29
N ILE A 84 0.65 23.02 -4.09
CA ILE A 84 0.41 21.68 -3.55
C ILE A 84 -0.97 21.61 -2.89
N SER A 85 -1.73 20.55 -3.17
CA SER A 85 -3.00 20.29 -2.50
C SER A 85 -2.83 19.39 -1.27
N GLN A 86 -3.81 19.39 -0.38
CA GLN A 86 -3.83 18.45 0.75
C GLN A 86 -3.82 16.98 0.29
N ALA A 87 -4.51 16.67 -0.81
CA ALA A 87 -4.55 15.32 -1.37
C ALA A 87 -3.16 14.87 -1.87
N ASP A 88 -2.45 15.73 -2.60
CA ASP A 88 -1.08 15.47 -3.06
C ASP A 88 -0.14 15.16 -1.89
N LEU A 89 -0.24 15.95 -0.81
CA LEU A 89 0.63 15.83 0.35
C LEU A 89 0.34 14.55 1.15
N LEU A 90 -0.94 14.20 1.31
CA LEU A 90 -1.35 12.95 1.96
C LEU A 90 -0.88 11.72 1.17
N GLU A 91 -0.99 11.75 -0.17
CA GLU A 91 -0.48 10.68 -1.03
C GLU A 91 1.03 10.53 -0.90
N ALA A 92 1.77 11.65 -0.93
CA ALA A 92 3.22 11.64 -0.80
C ALA A 92 3.67 11.14 0.59
N LEU A 93 3.00 11.54 1.66
CA LEU A 93 3.23 11.03 3.02
C LEU A 93 2.97 9.52 3.11
N ALA A 94 1.88 9.04 2.52
CA ALA A 94 1.60 7.61 2.45
C ALA A 94 2.73 6.88 1.72
N SER A 95 3.23 7.42 0.60
CA SER A 95 4.35 6.82 -0.15
C SER A 95 5.70 6.81 0.60
N GLN A 96 5.89 7.71 1.58
CA GLN A 96 7.12 7.87 2.37
C GLN A 96 7.15 7.02 3.65
N GLN A 97 6.00 6.78 4.29
CA GLN A 97 5.92 6.13 5.61
C GLN A 97 6.04 4.60 5.60
N GLY A 98 6.16 4.00 4.42
CA GLY A 98 6.43 2.58 4.30
C GLY A 98 7.02 2.33 2.94
N SER A 99 7.93 1.36 2.84
CA SER A 99 8.21 0.72 1.56
C SER A 99 6.86 0.50 0.87
N GLU A 100 6.73 0.75 -0.43
CA GLU A 100 5.45 0.63 -1.16
C GLU A 100 4.72 -0.70 -0.87
N GLN A 101 5.46 -1.69 -0.37
CA GLN A 101 4.99 -2.97 0.19
C GLN A 101 4.36 -2.86 1.62
N ALA A 102 4.94 -2.15 2.59
CA ALA A 102 4.42 -2.06 3.96
C ALA A 102 3.01 -1.44 4.02
N ASN A 103 2.73 -0.44 3.17
CA ASN A 103 1.42 0.19 3.11
C ASN A 103 0.33 -0.70 2.51
N LYS A 104 0.67 -1.81 1.85
CA LYS A 104 -0.34 -2.69 1.25
C LYS A 104 -1.08 -3.50 2.31
N VAL A 105 -0.45 -3.84 3.42
CA VAL A 105 -1.12 -4.49 4.55
C VAL A 105 -1.93 -3.45 5.30
N CYS A 106 -3.25 -3.62 5.36
CA CYS A 106 -4.16 -2.64 5.94
C CYS A 106 -5.35 -3.30 6.65
N ASP A 107 -5.91 -2.58 7.61
CA ASP A 107 -7.21 -2.90 8.20
C ASP A 107 -8.36 -2.45 7.28
N LEU A 108 -9.59 -2.71 7.71
CA LEU A 108 -10.77 -2.41 6.91
C LEU A 108 -10.93 -0.90 6.67
N ASP A 109 -10.66 -0.06 7.66
CA ASP A 109 -10.81 1.40 7.53
C ASP A 109 -9.82 1.97 6.51
N ALA A 110 -8.55 1.60 6.62
CA ALA A 110 -7.53 2.01 5.67
C ALA A 110 -7.77 1.42 4.27
N LEU A 111 -8.27 0.19 4.17
CA LEU A 111 -8.64 -0.41 2.90
C LEU A 111 -9.81 0.34 2.25
N SER A 112 -10.83 0.70 3.02
CA SER A 112 -12.00 1.45 2.54
C SER A 112 -11.60 2.80 1.95
N LEU A 113 -10.63 3.51 2.55
CA LEU A 113 -10.10 4.75 1.97
C LEU A 113 -9.47 4.52 0.59
N LYS A 114 -8.67 3.46 0.43
CA LYS A 114 -8.06 3.11 -0.87
C LYS A 114 -9.12 2.71 -1.90
N VAL A 115 -10.07 1.88 -1.50
CA VAL A 115 -11.17 1.42 -2.37
C VAL A 115 -11.99 2.61 -2.86
N ASN A 116 -12.30 3.57 -2.00
CA ASN A 116 -13.04 4.78 -2.38
C ASN A 116 -12.24 5.64 -3.36
N ALA A 117 -10.92 5.78 -3.15
CA ALA A 117 -10.04 6.49 -4.09
C ALA A 117 -10.00 5.79 -5.47
N TRP A 118 -9.82 4.47 -5.48
CA TRP A 118 -9.79 3.67 -6.72
C TRP A 118 -11.12 3.71 -7.47
N LYS A 119 -12.25 3.61 -6.77
CA LYS A 119 -13.59 3.76 -7.36
C LYS A 119 -13.80 5.16 -7.94
N SER A 120 -13.37 6.21 -7.22
CA SER A 120 -13.45 7.59 -7.70
C SER A 120 -12.59 7.83 -8.96
N ALA A 121 -11.50 7.06 -9.10
CA ALA A 121 -10.64 7.04 -10.28
C ALA A 121 -11.11 6.07 -11.38
N ASN A 122 -12.30 5.47 -11.27
CA ASN A 122 -12.84 4.46 -12.19
C ASN A 122 -11.92 3.25 -12.41
N GLN A 123 -11.11 2.89 -11.41
CA GLN A 123 -10.23 1.72 -11.49
C GLN A 123 -11.00 0.44 -11.18
N LYS A 124 -10.79 -0.60 -12.00
CA LYS A 124 -11.42 -1.91 -11.85
C LYS A 124 -10.74 -2.70 -10.72
N ILE A 125 -11.48 -2.98 -9.66
CA ILE A 125 -10.99 -3.67 -8.46
C ILE A 125 -11.24 -5.18 -8.58
N VAL A 126 -10.17 -5.95 -8.42
CA VAL A 126 -10.17 -7.42 -8.33
C VAL A 126 -9.97 -7.82 -6.87
N PHE A 127 -10.76 -8.77 -6.40
CA PHE A 127 -10.61 -9.39 -5.10
C PHE A 127 -10.27 -10.87 -5.26
N THR A 128 -9.33 -11.35 -4.45
CA THR A 128 -9.08 -12.78 -4.25
C THR A 128 -8.84 -13.06 -2.78
N ASN A 129 -8.95 -14.31 -2.35
CA ASN A 129 -8.60 -14.70 -1.00
C ASN A 129 -8.02 -16.11 -0.91
N GLY A 130 -7.26 -16.36 0.16
CA GLY A 130 -6.74 -17.68 0.49
C GLY A 130 -5.75 -17.68 1.65
N CYS A 131 -5.23 -18.87 1.96
CA CYS A 131 -4.30 -19.06 3.08
C CYS A 131 -2.86 -18.66 2.74
N PHE A 132 -2.40 -18.93 1.50
CA PHE A 132 -1.03 -18.65 1.03
C PHE A 132 0.09 -19.07 2.02
N ASP A 133 -0.01 -20.29 2.55
CA ASP A 133 0.83 -20.78 3.65
C ASP A 133 2.33 -20.84 3.28
N LEU A 134 2.71 -21.78 2.40
CA LEU A 134 4.03 -21.75 1.76
C LEU A 134 3.87 -21.26 0.32
N LEU A 135 4.38 -20.06 0.07
CA LEU A 135 4.39 -19.47 -1.26
C LEU A 135 5.29 -20.27 -2.21
N HIS A 136 4.86 -20.31 -3.47
CA HIS A 136 5.57 -20.95 -4.56
C HIS A 136 5.16 -20.28 -5.87
N ALA A 137 5.87 -20.57 -6.95
CA ALA A 137 5.63 -19.96 -8.26
C ALA A 137 4.17 -20.05 -8.72
N GLY A 138 3.45 -21.14 -8.43
CA GLY A 138 2.01 -21.24 -8.73
C GLY A 138 1.15 -20.12 -8.11
N HIS A 139 1.42 -19.71 -6.87
CA HIS A 139 0.72 -18.58 -6.24
C HIS A 139 1.05 -17.25 -6.92
N VAL A 140 2.32 -17.05 -7.30
CA VAL A 140 2.76 -15.82 -7.99
C VAL A 140 2.07 -15.71 -9.35
N THR A 141 2.13 -16.78 -10.16
CA THR A 141 1.45 -16.84 -11.48
C THR A 141 -0.06 -16.63 -11.35
N TYR A 142 -0.70 -17.23 -10.34
CA TYR A 142 -2.12 -17.03 -10.07
C TYR A 142 -2.44 -15.57 -9.75
N LEU A 143 -1.68 -14.92 -8.86
CA LEU A 143 -1.91 -13.52 -8.47
C LEU A 143 -1.64 -12.56 -9.62
N GLU A 144 -0.63 -12.82 -10.46
CA GLU A 144 -0.38 -12.06 -11.69
C GLU A 144 -1.55 -12.18 -12.69
N ALA A 145 -2.10 -13.38 -12.87
CA ALA A 145 -3.24 -13.61 -13.73
C ALA A 145 -4.53 -12.98 -13.18
N ALA A 146 -4.73 -13.00 -11.86
CA ALA A 146 -5.82 -12.30 -11.19
C ALA A 146 -5.72 -10.79 -11.39
N LYS A 147 -4.53 -10.20 -11.17
CA LYS A 147 -4.26 -8.78 -11.38
C LYS A 147 -4.61 -8.33 -12.80
N LYS A 148 -4.30 -9.13 -13.82
CA LYS A 148 -4.65 -8.82 -15.23
C LYS A 148 -6.16 -8.68 -15.52
N ARG A 149 -7.04 -9.05 -14.58
CA ARG A 149 -8.50 -8.87 -14.72
C ARG A 149 -9.00 -7.48 -14.32
N GLY A 150 -8.13 -6.62 -13.79
CA GLY A 150 -8.44 -5.24 -13.44
C GLY A 150 -7.20 -4.38 -13.18
N ASP A 151 -7.41 -3.25 -12.52
CA ASP A 151 -6.35 -2.26 -12.26
C ASP A 151 -5.78 -2.37 -10.86
N LYS A 152 -6.54 -2.93 -9.90
CA LYS A 152 -6.16 -3.07 -8.48
C LYS A 152 -6.52 -4.46 -7.98
N LEU A 153 -5.58 -5.15 -7.33
CA LEU A 153 -5.79 -6.45 -6.71
C LEU A 153 -5.74 -6.33 -5.18
N ILE A 154 -6.87 -6.66 -4.55
CA ILE A 154 -6.99 -6.82 -3.11
C ILE A 154 -6.94 -8.31 -2.78
N LEU A 155 -6.06 -8.67 -1.85
CA LEU A 155 -5.92 -10.02 -1.34
C LEU A 155 -6.45 -10.13 0.09
N GLY A 156 -7.55 -10.86 0.28
CA GLY A 156 -7.97 -11.35 1.58
C GLY A 156 -7.09 -12.51 2.04
N LEU A 157 -6.36 -12.33 3.13
CA LEU A 157 -5.49 -13.36 3.72
C LEU A 157 -6.13 -13.95 4.98
N ASN A 158 -6.32 -15.27 5.01
CA ASN A 158 -6.81 -15.93 6.22
C ASN A 158 -5.81 -15.77 7.38
N THR A 159 -6.31 -15.47 8.57
CA THR A 159 -5.55 -15.50 9.83
C THR A 159 -5.07 -16.91 10.17
N ASP A 160 -4.10 -17.03 11.07
CA ASP A 160 -3.58 -18.31 11.54
C ASP A 160 -4.69 -19.18 12.17
N ARG A 161 -5.58 -18.54 12.94
CA ARG A 161 -6.75 -19.21 13.52
C ARG A 161 -7.68 -19.76 12.43
N SER A 162 -8.03 -18.95 11.43
CA SER A 162 -8.89 -19.35 10.31
C SER A 162 -8.25 -20.49 9.50
N VAL A 163 -6.95 -20.42 9.21
CA VAL A 163 -6.24 -21.49 8.49
C VAL A 163 -6.22 -22.78 9.31
N SER A 164 -5.99 -22.69 10.63
CA SER A 164 -5.97 -23.86 11.52
C SER A 164 -7.34 -24.55 11.58
N ALA A 165 -8.42 -23.78 11.62
CA ALA A 165 -9.79 -24.32 11.58
C ALA A 165 -10.10 -25.07 10.27
N ILE A 166 -9.57 -24.60 9.14
CA ILE A 166 -9.82 -25.19 7.81
C ILE A 166 -8.92 -26.40 7.54
N LYS A 167 -7.64 -26.32 7.92
CA LYS A 167 -6.59 -27.28 7.50
C LYS A 167 -6.04 -28.14 8.63
N GLY A 168 -6.46 -27.90 9.87
CA GLY A 168 -6.03 -28.60 11.07
C GLY A 168 -4.93 -27.88 11.87
N PRO A 169 -4.62 -28.38 13.07
CA PRO A 169 -3.80 -27.69 14.08
C PRO A 169 -2.32 -27.52 13.69
N THR A 170 -1.83 -28.30 12.72
CA THR A 170 -0.44 -28.21 12.23
C THR A 170 -0.25 -27.13 11.15
N ARG A 171 -1.30 -26.36 10.86
CA ARG A 171 -1.31 -25.30 9.85
C ARG A 171 -1.83 -23.99 10.47
N PRO A 172 -1.36 -22.82 10.01
CA PRO A 172 -0.32 -22.64 8.98
C PRO A 172 1.10 -22.95 9.50
N VAL A 173 2.03 -23.15 8.58
CA VAL A 173 3.47 -23.29 8.89
C VAL A 173 4.11 -21.90 9.05
N VAL A 174 3.64 -20.91 8.28
CA VAL A 174 4.14 -19.53 8.33
C VAL A 174 3.08 -18.63 8.98
N HIS A 175 3.51 -17.82 9.94
CA HIS A 175 2.64 -16.89 10.67
C HIS A 175 2.00 -15.86 9.73
N GLU A 176 0.78 -15.43 10.04
CA GLU A 176 -0.02 -14.53 9.18
C GLU A 176 0.67 -13.23 8.80
N ASN A 177 1.39 -12.62 9.75
CA ASN A 177 2.16 -11.39 9.51
C ASN A 177 3.29 -11.59 8.48
N ASP A 178 3.97 -12.72 8.51
CA ASP A 178 5.04 -13.03 7.56
C ASP A 178 4.45 -13.31 6.17
N ARG A 179 3.35 -14.08 6.12
CA ARG A 179 2.60 -14.31 4.87
C ARG A 179 2.14 -12.98 4.26
N ALA A 180 1.53 -12.11 5.06
CA ALA A 180 1.07 -10.80 4.63
C ALA A 180 2.22 -9.94 4.09
N ARG A 181 3.36 -9.94 4.78
CA ARG A 181 4.56 -9.18 4.36
C ARG A 181 5.08 -9.65 3.01
N VAL A 182 5.19 -10.97 2.79
CA VAL A 182 5.69 -11.51 1.52
C VAL A 182 4.70 -11.25 0.39
N LEU A 183 3.40 -11.44 0.63
CA LEU A 183 2.35 -11.17 -0.34
C LEU A 183 2.29 -9.68 -0.74
N ALA A 184 2.43 -8.78 0.23
CA ALA A 184 2.52 -7.36 -0.01
C ALA A 184 3.77 -6.97 -0.83
N ALA A 185 4.84 -7.78 -0.77
CA ALA A 185 6.02 -7.55 -1.59
C ALA A 185 5.81 -7.87 -3.08
N LEU A 186 4.77 -8.62 -3.43
CA LEU A 186 4.47 -8.93 -4.83
C LEU A 186 3.93 -7.71 -5.56
N GLU A 187 4.44 -7.47 -6.77
CA GLU A 187 4.04 -6.36 -7.63
C GLU A 187 2.56 -6.45 -8.01
N SER A 188 2.05 -7.67 -8.22
CA SER A 188 0.66 -7.92 -8.62
C SER A 188 -0.38 -7.58 -7.54
N VAL A 189 0.02 -7.39 -6.27
CA VAL A 189 -0.87 -7.14 -5.14
C VAL A 189 -0.84 -5.66 -4.76
N ASP A 190 -2.00 -5.00 -4.66
CA ASP A 190 -2.10 -3.58 -4.26
C ASP A 190 -2.56 -3.38 -2.81
N ALA A 191 -3.26 -4.37 -2.24
CA ALA A 191 -3.62 -4.40 -0.84
C ALA A 191 -3.75 -5.83 -0.32
N VAL A 192 -3.39 -6.02 0.95
CA VAL A 192 -3.57 -7.24 1.72
C VAL A 192 -4.39 -6.88 2.96
N ILE A 193 -5.46 -7.64 3.22
CA ILE A 193 -6.28 -7.52 4.41
C ILE A 193 -6.42 -8.89 5.07
N LEU A 194 -6.19 -8.94 6.38
CA LEU A 194 -6.37 -10.16 7.17
C LEU A 194 -7.85 -10.32 7.52
N PHE A 195 -8.34 -11.56 7.46
CA PHE A 195 -9.70 -11.89 7.88
C PHE A 195 -9.77 -13.25 8.55
N ASP A 196 -10.70 -13.37 9.48
CA ASP A 196 -10.72 -14.42 10.49
C ASP A 196 -12.02 -15.25 10.46
N GLU A 197 -13.01 -14.76 9.73
CA GLU A 197 -14.27 -15.43 9.46
C GLU A 197 -14.09 -16.65 8.54
N ASP A 198 -15.04 -17.58 8.61
CA ASP A 198 -15.05 -18.79 7.78
C ASP A 198 -15.09 -18.49 6.28
N THR A 199 -15.68 -17.34 5.92
CA THR A 199 -15.83 -16.92 4.54
C THR A 199 -15.52 -15.43 4.37
N PRO A 200 -14.98 -15.00 3.21
CA PRO A 200 -14.66 -13.60 2.96
C PRO A 200 -15.90 -12.73 2.64
N LEU A 201 -17.12 -13.23 2.83
CA LEU A 201 -18.34 -12.58 2.33
C LEU A 201 -18.53 -11.17 2.89
N ASN A 202 -18.25 -10.96 4.17
CA ASN A 202 -18.33 -9.64 4.80
C ASN A 202 -17.35 -8.64 4.15
N LEU A 203 -16.10 -9.07 3.90
CA LEU A 203 -15.12 -8.25 3.19
C LEU A 203 -15.58 -7.94 1.76
N ILE A 204 -16.09 -8.94 1.05
CA ILE A 204 -16.59 -8.76 -0.32
C ILE A 204 -17.72 -7.73 -0.36
N ASN A 205 -18.66 -7.79 0.59
CA ASN A 205 -19.76 -6.84 0.69
C ASN A 205 -19.29 -5.43 1.07
N ALA A 206 -18.26 -5.31 1.90
CA ALA A 206 -17.68 -4.01 2.25
C ALA A 206 -16.90 -3.38 1.09
N ILE A 207 -16.15 -4.18 0.34
CA ILE A 207 -15.30 -3.73 -0.77
C ILE A 207 -16.14 -3.49 -2.03
N GLN A 208 -17.14 -4.33 -2.29
CA GLN A 208 -17.88 -4.45 -3.56
C GLN A 208 -16.92 -4.43 -4.77
N PRO A 209 -16.07 -5.46 -4.94
CA PRO A 209 -15.12 -5.54 -6.05
C PRO A 209 -15.85 -5.69 -7.39
N ASN A 210 -15.18 -5.33 -8.48
CA ASN A 210 -15.68 -5.56 -9.84
C ASN A 210 -15.45 -7.01 -10.29
N VAL A 211 -14.42 -7.67 -9.76
CA VAL A 211 -14.06 -9.05 -10.12
C VAL A 211 -13.74 -9.83 -8.86
N ILE A 212 -14.25 -11.05 -8.75
CA ILE A 212 -13.72 -12.05 -7.81
C ILE A 212 -12.89 -13.07 -8.58
N ALA A 213 -11.61 -13.16 -8.28
CA ALA A 213 -10.72 -14.14 -8.89
C ALA A 213 -10.61 -15.40 -8.02
N LYS A 214 -10.72 -16.58 -8.62
CA LYS A 214 -10.55 -17.89 -7.99
C LYS A 214 -9.79 -18.85 -8.89
N GLY A 215 -9.14 -19.85 -8.31
CA GLY A 215 -8.51 -20.92 -9.09
C GLY A 215 -9.56 -21.71 -9.86
N SER A 216 -9.18 -22.29 -11.00
CA SER A 216 -10.02 -23.14 -11.87
C SER A 216 -10.60 -24.38 -11.19
N ASP A 217 -10.12 -24.72 -9.99
CA ASP A 217 -10.63 -25.82 -9.16
C ASP A 217 -12.05 -25.57 -8.62
N TYR A 218 -12.57 -24.34 -8.73
CA TYR A 218 -13.89 -23.94 -8.29
C TYR A 218 -14.83 -23.77 -9.48
N THR A 219 -16.10 -24.17 -9.33
CA THR A 219 -17.15 -23.71 -10.25
C THR A 219 -17.65 -22.32 -9.84
N ALA A 220 -18.24 -21.57 -10.78
CA ALA A 220 -18.73 -20.22 -10.51
C ALA A 220 -19.74 -20.18 -9.35
N GLU A 221 -20.55 -21.23 -9.20
CA GLU A 221 -21.57 -21.38 -8.15
C GLU A 221 -20.96 -21.65 -6.77
N GLN A 222 -19.72 -22.15 -6.72
CA GLN A 222 -18.99 -22.44 -5.49
C GLN A 222 -18.19 -21.24 -4.97
N VAL A 223 -18.07 -20.17 -5.77
CA VAL A 223 -17.33 -18.97 -5.38
C VAL A 223 -18.17 -18.17 -4.38
N VAL A 224 -17.72 -18.14 -3.13
CA VAL A 224 -18.28 -17.24 -2.10
C VAL A 224 -18.19 -15.80 -2.59
N GLY A 225 -19.29 -15.05 -2.49
CA GLY A 225 -19.41 -13.69 -3.00
C GLY A 225 -19.80 -13.61 -4.48
N GLY A 226 -19.97 -14.75 -5.16
CA GLY A 226 -20.29 -14.81 -6.58
C GLY A 226 -21.65 -14.21 -6.95
N LYS A 227 -22.67 -14.44 -6.11
CA LYS A 227 -24.01 -13.87 -6.33
C LYS A 227 -24.01 -12.36 -6.07
N GLU A 228 -23.28 -11.96 -5.03
CA GLU A 228 -23.12 -10.58 -4.60
C GLU A 228 -22.40 -9.79 -5.69
N VAL A 229 -21.25 -10.28 -6.18
CA VAL A 229 -20.49 -9.60 -7.24
C VAL A 229 -21.30 -9.41 -8.51
N GLN A 230 -22.11 -10.41 -8.89
CA GLN A 230 -23.00 -10.32 -10.04
C GLN A 230 -24.14 -9.33 -9.82
N SER A 231 -24.66 -9.21 -8.59
CA SER A 231 -25.79 -8.32 -8.27
C SER A 231 -25.51 -6.84 -8.52
N TRP A 232 -24.24 -6.42 -8.42
CA TRP A 232 -23.79 -5.07 -8.77
C TRP A 232 -23.03 -4.99 -10.11
N GLY A 233 -23.18 -6.01 -10.96
CA GLY A 233 -22.65 -6.01 -12.32
C GLY A 233 -21.16 -6.35 -12.46
N GLY A 234 -20.56 -6.92 -11.42
CA GLY A 234 -19.22 -7.50 -11.51
C GLY A 234 -19.21 -8.96 -12.01
N GLU A 235 -18.03 -9.56 -12.08
CA GLU A 235 -17.81 -10.89 -12.67
C GLU A 235 -16.96 -11.82 -11.80
N ILE A 236 -17.03 -13.11 -12.07
CA ILE A 236 -16.16 -14.13 -11.48
C ILE A 236 -15.11 -14.53 -12.52
N ALA A 237 -13.84 -14.41 -12.16
CA ALA A 237 -12.72 -14.83 -12.98
C ALA A 237 -12.13 -16.14 -12.45
N LEU A 238 -12.34 -17.24 -13.18
CA LEU A 238 -11.63 -18.49 -12.95
C LEU A 238 -10.27 -18.42 -13.63
N ILE A 239 -9.22 -18.71 -12.86
CA ILE A 239 -7.82 -18.62 -13.26
C ILE A 239 -7.20 -20.01 -13.23
N ASP A 240 -6.64 -20.44 -14.36
CA ASP A 240 -5.99 -21.74 -14.46
C ASP A 240 -4.81 -21.85 -13.51
N LEU A 241 -4.77 -22.95 -12.75
CA LEU A 241 -3.68 -23.23 -11.83
C LEU A 241 -2.54 -23.96 -12.53
N VAL A 242 -1.30 -23.66 -12.12
CA VAL A 242 -0.12 -24.35 -12.62
C VAL A 242 -0.04 -25.76 -12.01
N GLU A 243 -0.16 -26.79 -12.84
CA GLU A 243 -0.12 -28.20 -12.40
C GLU A 243 1.16 -28.56 -11.60
N GLY A 244 0.99 -29.43 -10.60
CA GLY A 244 2.10 -30.05 -9.87
C GLY A 244 2.75 -29.22 -8.76
N ARG A 245 2.32 -27.97 -8.55
CA ARG A 245 2.89 -27.06 -7.52
C ARG A 245 1.85 -26.69 -6.46
N SER A 246 1.84 -27.43 -5.35
CA SER A 246 1.03 -27.11 -4.17
C SER A 246 1.88 -27.15 -2.89
N THR A 247 1.53 -26.33 -1.90
CA THR A 247 2.17 -26.33 -0.57
C THR A 247 2.20 -27.74 0.06
N SER A 248 1.15 -28.54 -0.13
CA SER A 248 1.09 -29.91 0.36
C SER A 248 2.12 -30.83 -0.31
N ASN A 249 2.35 -30.66 -1.62
CA ASN A 249 3.35 -31.44 -2.35
C ASN A 249 4.79 -31.08 -1.94
N ILE A 250 5.06 -29.82 -1.62
CA ILE A 250 6.38 -29.38 -1.13
C ILE A 250 6.67 -30.04 0.23
N ILE A 251 5.73 -30.01 1.15
CA ILE A 251 5.91 -30.62 2.48
C ILE A 251 6.02 -32.14 2.40
N LYS A 252 5.25 -32.79 1.53
CA LYS A 252 5.35 -34.23 1.30
C LYS A 252 6.76 -34.65 0.82
N LYS A 253 7.45 -33.79 0.06
CA LYS A 253 8.84 -34.01 -0.39
C LYS A 253 9.89 -33.74 0.69
N MET A 254 9.58 -32.94 1.72
CA MET A 254 10.51 -32.67 2.83
C MET A 254 10.49 -33.79 3.88
N ASN A 255 9.37 -34.52 3.99
CA ASN A 255 9.19 -35.63 4.92
C ASN A 255 9.50 -37.01 4.28
N SER A 256 10.09 -37.03 3.08
CA SER A 256 10.54 -38.23 2.35
C SER A 256 12.05 -38.22 2.22
#